data_AF-A0A932IHK7-F1
#
_entry.id   AF-A0A932IHK7-F1
#
_cell.length_a   1.000
_cell.length_b   1.000
_cell.length_c   1.000
_cell.angle_alpha   90.00
_cell.angle_beta   90.00
_cell.angle_gamma   90.00
#
_symmetry.space_group_name_H-M   'P 1'
#
loop_
_entity.id
_entity.type
_entity.pdbx_description
1 polymer ?
#
loop_
_entity_poly.entity_id
_entity_poly.type
_entity_poly.pdbx_seq_one_letter_code
_entity_poly.pdbx_strand_id
1 'polypeptide(L)'
;SSDRFVARVRRINIPLATDSILAKVLRYRATVRGKLADLPGNKELVAAMGGTWPKGEAAALALVSGDRVAAVLYGDAPTGNPLGPLDTLEIFLQQAGVVMDRALLERRLDESKARTDGKE
;
A
#
# COMPACT_ATOMS: atom_id res chain seq x y z
N SER A 1 4.48 24.54 3.87
CA SER A 1 4.03 24.02 2.57
C SER A 1 3.77 22.50 2.60
N SER A 2 4.60 21.70 3.28
CA SER A 2 4.45 20.22 3.39
C SER A 2 3.26 19.72 4.22
N ASP A 3 2.87 20.39 5.32
CA ASP A 3 1.73 19.93 6.16
C ASP A 3 0.41 19.87 5.40
N ARG A 4 0.18 20.82 4.48
CA ARG A 4 -1.03 20.85 3.66
C ARG A 4 -1.08 19.70 2.66
N PHE A 5 0.08 19.22 2.20
CA PHE A 5 0.19 18.04 1.34
C PHE A 5 -0.10 16.76 2.13
N VAL A 6 0.53 16.58 3.29
CA VAL A 6 0.29 15.42 4.17
C VAL A 6 -1.18 15.35 4.59
N ALA A 7 -1.80 16.48 4.95
CA ALA A 7 -3.22 16.53 5.31
C ALA A 7 -4.16 16.18 4.14
N ARG A 8 -3.80 16.51 2.89
CA ARG A 8 -4.56 16.10 1.70
C ARG A 8 -4.43 14.60 1.48
N VAL A 9 -3.20 14.07 1.48
CA VAL A 9 -2.93 12.65 1.24
C VAL A 9 -3.65 11.76 2.27
N ARG A 10 -3.69 12.17 3.55
CA ARG A 10 -4.40 11.44 4.61
C ARG A 10 -5.93 11.41 4.44
N ARG A 11 -6.50 12.27 3.62
CA ARG A 11 -7.95 12.31 3.33
C ARG A 11 -8.32 11.62 2.02
N ILE A 12 -7.34 11.12 1.28
CA ILE A 12 -7.58 10.38 0.05
C ILE A 12 -8.26 9.06 0.42
N ASN A 13 -9.48 8.87 -0.06
CA ASN A 13 -10.19 7.61 0.01
C ASN A 13 -10.36 7.10 -1.42
N ILE A 14 -9.80 5.93 -1.71
CA ILE A 14 -9.83 5.33 -3.06
C ILE A 14 -10.71 4.08 -3.00
N PRO A 15 -11.81 4.03 -3.74
CA PRO A 15 -12.67 2.86 -3.83
C PRO A 15 -11.90 1.64 -4.33
N LEU A 16 -11.87 0.58 -3.52
CA LEU A 16 -11.19 -0.67 -3.86
C LEU A 16 -12.05 -1.60 -4.73
N ALA A 17 -13.36 -1.33 -4.83
CA ALA A 17 -14.29 -2.07 -5.67
C ALA A 17 -14.16 -1.72 -7.16
N THR A 18 -13.48 -0.62 -7.48
CA THR A 18 -13.27 -0.13 -8.84
C THR A 18 -11.95 -0.67 -9.39
N ASP A 19 -11.98 -1.13 -10.64
CA ASP A 19 -10.77 -1.58 -11.32
C ASP A 19 -9.68 -0.50 -11.33
N SER A 20 -8.52 -0.87 -10.82
CA SER A 20 -7.36 0.01 -10.63
C SER A 20 -6.09 -0.82 -10.43
N ILE A 21 -4.94 -0.15 -10.46
CA ILE A 21 -3.67 -0.75 -10.07
C ILE A 21 -3.71 -1.24 -8.60
N LEU A 22 -4.38 -0.49 -7.72
CA LEU A 22 -4.53 -0.87 -6.30
C LEU A 22 -5.41 -2.12 -6.15
N ALA A 23 -6.55 -2.19 -6.86
CA ALA A 23 -7.41 -3.36 -6.85
C ALA A 23 -6.70 -4.61 -7.36
N LYS A 24 -5.81 -4.48 -8.37
CA LYS A 24 -4.97 -5.59 -8.84
C LYS A 24 -3.99 -6.06 -7.77
N VAL A 25 -3.29 -5.15 -7.11
CA VAL A 25 -2.37 -5.50 -6.01
C VAL A 25 -3.10 -6.20 -4.87
N LEU A 26 -4.30 -5.73 -4.51
CA LEU A 26 -5.11 -6.37 -3.47
C LEU A 26 -5.57 -7.78 -3.88
N ARG A 27 -5.98 -7.95 -5.14
CA ARG A 27 -6.44 -9.23 -5.68
C ARG A 27 -5.33 -10.27 -5.76
N TYR A 28 -4.18 -9.88 -6.30
CA TYR A 28 -3.06 -10.80 -6.55
C TYR A 28 -2.08 -10.89 -5.39
N ARG A 29 -2.12 -9.95 -4.44
CA ARG A 29 -1.17 -9.84 -3.32
C ARG A 29 0.28 -9.80 -3.79
N ALA A 30 0.50 -9.19 -4.95
CA ALA A 30 1.76 -9.15 -5.64
C ALA A 30 1.99 -7.75 -6.22
N THR A 31 3.24 -7.43 -6.51
CA THR A 31 3.60 -6.19 -7.18
C THR A 31 2.96 -6.11 -8.56
N VAL A 32 2.43 -4.94 -8.87
CA VAL A 32 1.96 -4.58 -10.21
C VAL A 32 2.80 -3.41 -10.69
N ARG A 33 3.42 -3.55 -11.86
CA ARG A 33 4.25 -2.51 -12.49
C ARG A 33 3.90 -2.36 -13.97
N GLY A 34 3.99 -1.14 -14.47
CA GLY A 34 3.89 -0.83 -15.91
C GLY A 34 3.28 0.54 -16.14
N LYS A 35 2.91 0.83 -17.39
CA LYS A 35 2.16 2.07 -17.70
C LYS A 35 0.83 2.07 -16.97
N LEU A 36 0.48 3.21 -16.39
CA LEU A 36 -0.80 3.36 -15.71
C LEU A 36 -1.93 3.30 -16.75
N ALA A 37 -2.80 2.30 -16.64
CA ALA A 37 -3.94 2.12 -17.54
C ALA A 37 -5.03 3.15 -17.25
N ASP A 38 -5.79 3.53 -18.29
CA ASP A 38 -6.89 4.49 -18.19
C ASP A 38 -8.15 3.88 -17.56
N LEU A 39 -8.05 3.48 -16.28
CA LEU A 39 -9.12 2.86 -15.51
C LEU A 39 -9.77 3.87 -14.55
N PRO A 40 -11.07 3.77 -14.24
CA PRO A 40 -11.75 4.72 -13.37
C PRO A 40 -11.07 4.89 -12.00
N GLY A 41 -10.66 3.80 -11.35
CA GLY A 41 -9.99 3.90 -10.05
C GLY A 41 -8.57 4.48 -10.14
N ASN A 42 -7.89 4.35 -11.29
CA ASN A 42 -6.60 5.02 -11.53
C ASN A 42 -6.79 6.53 -11.74
N LYS A 43 -7.87 6.96 -12.41
CA LYS A 43 -8.23 8.37 -12.56
C LYS A 43 -8.48 9.03 -11.21
N GLU A 44 -9.23 8.35 -10.34
CA GLU A 44 -9.48 8.82 -8.98
C GLU A 44 -8.20 8.90 -8.15
N LEU A 45 -7.36 7.86 -8.20
CA LEU A 45 -6.04 7.85 -7.56
C LEU A 45 -5.19 9.05 -8.00
N VAL A 46 -5.03 9.27 -9.30
CA VAL A 46 -4.23 10.38 -9.85
C VAL A 46 -4.84 11.73 -9.48
N ALA A 47 -6.15 11.90 -9.61
CA ALA A 47 -6.85 13.12 -9.23
C ALA A 47 -6.61 13.46 -7.76
N ALA A 48 -6.66 12.47 -6.88
CA ALA A 48 -6.43 12.63 -5.45
C ALA A 48 -4.98 13.03 -5.11
N MET A 49 -3.99 12.58 -5.91
CA MET A 49 -2.57 12.90 -5.72
C MET A 49 -2.11 14.22 -6.37
N GLY A 50 -2.98 14.90 -7.11
CA GLY A 50 -2.68 16.20 -7.74
C GLY A 50 -3.07 16.31 -9.21
N GLY A 51 -3.61 15.26 -9.82
CA GLY A 51 -4.23 15.27 -11.15
C GLY A 51 -3.29 15.11 -12.33
N THR A 52 -1.97 15.18 -12.13
CA THR A 52 -1.00 14.98 -13.21
C THR A 52 -0.86 13.50 -13.53
N TRP A 53 -1.30 13.09 -14.71
CA TRP A 53 -1.14 11.71 -15.17
C TRP A 53 0.36 11.38 -15.38
N PRO A 54 0.85 10.23 -14.90
CA PRO A 54 2.25 9.86 -15.06
C PRO A 54 2.59 9.62 -16.54
N LYS A 55 3.71 10.20 -16.98
CA LYS A 55 4.24 9.99 -18.34
C LYS A 55 4.95 8.64 -18.49
N GLY A 56 5.49 8.12 -17.39
CA GLY A 56 6.26 6.88 -17.33
C GLY A 56 5.49 5.72 -16.74
N GLU A 57 6.23 4.84 -16.06
CA GLU A 57 5.66 3.69 -15.36
C GLU A 57 5.10 4.09 -13.98
N ALA A 58 4.15 3.29 -13.51
CA ALA A 58 3.72 3.24 -12.13
C ALA A 58 3.99 1.84 -11.57
N ALA A 59 4.21 1.78 -10.27
CA ALA A 59 4.32 0.55 -9.52
C ALA A 59 3.47 0.63 -8.25
N ALA A 60 2.86 -0.48 -7.90
CA ALA A 60 2.16 -0.67 -6.65
C ALA A 60 2.59 -2.01 -6.05
N LEU A 61 3.14 -1.96 -4.84
CA LEU A 61 3.70 -3.12 -4.15
C LEU A 61 2.84 -3.45 -2.93
N ALA A 62 2.57 -4.73 -2.71
CA ALA A 62 1.82 -5.19 -1.56
C ALA A 62 2.73 -5.34 -0.34
N LEU A 63 2.29 -4.80 0.79
CA LEU A 63 2.75 -5.24 2.11
C LEU A 63 1.76 -6.29 2.61
N VAL A 64 2.22 -7.54 2.71
CA VAL A 64 1.38 -8.68 3.10
C VAL A 64 1.69 -9.07 4.54
N SER A 65 0.64 -9.24 5.34
CA SER A 65 0.68 -9.71 6.74
C SER A 65 -0.32 -10.87 6.83
N GLY A 66 0.19 -12.07 7.09
CA GLY A 66 -0.57 -13.32 6.94
C GLY A 66 -1.15 -13.49 5.53
N ASP A 67 -2.47 -13.58 5.43
CA ASP A 67 -3.22 -13.73 4.18
C ASP A 67 -3.83 -12.41 3.67
N ARG A 68 -3.46 -11.27 4.28
CA ARG A 68 -4.05 -9.95 3.98
C ARG A 68 -3.01 -8.96 3.49
N VAL A 69 -3.43 -8.08 2.59
CA VAL A 69 -2.64 -6.89 2.24
C VAL A 69 -2.89 -5.85 3.32
N ALA A 70 -1.88 -5.60 4.15
CA ALA A 70 -1.95 -4.61 5.23
C ALA A 70 -1.71 -3.18 4.72
N ALA A 71 -0.93 -3.02 3.66
CA ALA A 71 -0.71 -1.74 3.00
C ALA A 71 -0.33 -1.92 1.53
N VAL A 72 -0.52 -0.87 0.72
CA VAL A 72 -0.01 -0.80 -0.66
C VAL A 72 0.94 0.39 -0.76
N LEU A 73 2.16 0.14 -1.23
CA LEU A 73 3.12 1.19 -1.56
C LEU A 73 3.00 1.52 -3.05
N TYR A 74 2.51 2.71 -3.36
CA TYR A 74 2.38 3.21 -4.73
C TYR A 74 3.47 4.24 -5.04
N GLY A 75 4.03 4.18 -6.25
CA GLY A 75 4.89 5.21 -6.80
C GLY A 75 4.85 5.24 -8.32
N ASP A 76 5.00 6.42 -8.91
CA ASP A 76 5.01 6.62 -10.35
C ASP A 76 6.14 7.54 -10.82
N ALA A 77 6.38 7.49 -12.13
CA ALA A 77 7.36 8.32 -12.80
C ALA A 77 6.68 9.50 -13.53
N PRO A 78 6.46 10.65 -12.84
CA PRO A 78 5.77 11.79 -13.44
C PRO A 78 6.54 12.42 -14.61
N THR A 79 7.88 12.33 -14.59
CA THR A 79 8.76 12.89 -15.62
C THR A 79 8.99 11.96 -16.81
N GLY A 80 8.56 10.71 -16.74
CA GLY A 80 8.74 9.72 -17.81
C GLY A 80 9.98 8.83 -17.69
N ASN A 81 10.84 9.06 -16.70
CA ASN A 81 11.98 8.18 -16.44
C ASN A 81 11.51 6.78 -16.02
N PRO A 82 12.13 5.70 -16.48
CA PRO A 82 11.80 4.36 -16.01
C PRO A 82 11.96 4.25 -14.50
N LEU A 83 11.06 3.51 -13.84
CA LEU A 83 11.29 3.13 -12.46
C LEU A 83 12.53 2.21 -12.40
N GLY A 84 13.35 2.36 -11.38
CA GLY A 84 14.50 1.47 -11.17
C GLY A 84 14.08 0.02 -10.86
N PRO A 85 15.04 -0.86 -10.56
CA PRO A 85 14.75 -2.18 -9.99
C PRO A 85 13.95 -2.03 -8.68
N LEU A 86 12.93 -2.86 -8.51
CA LEU A 86 12.07 -2.84 -7.32
C LEU A 86 12.35 -4.01 -6.37
N ASP A 87 13.22 -4.95 -6.75
CA ASP A 87 13.46 -6.21 -6.02
C ASP A 87 13.83 -5.97 -4.56
N THR A 88 14.76 -5.05 -4.32
CA THR A 88 15.15 -4.67 -2.96
C THR A 88 13.98 -4.12 -2.15
N LEU A 89 13.14 -3.30 -2.76
CA LEU A 89 11.96 -2.71 -2.10
C LEU A 89 10.91 -3.79 -1.79
N GLU A 90 10.71 -4.74 -2.71
CA GLU A 90 9.84 -5.90 -2.50
C GLU A 90 10.32 -6.76 -1.33
N ILE A 91 11.62 -7.06 -1.27
CA ILE A 91 12.22 -7.81 -0.15
C ILE A 91 11.96 -7.08 1.17
N PHE A 92 12.17 -5.76 1.22
CA PHE A 92 11.90 -4.97 2.43
C PHE A 92 10.43 -5.06 2.86
N LEU A 93 9.48 -4.99 1.92
CA LEU A 93 8.05 -5.10 2.24
C LEU A 93 7.68 -6.50 2.74
N GLN A 94 8.29 -7.55 2.20
CA GLN A 94 8.11 -8.92 2.70
C GLN A 94 8.61 -9.06 4.14
N GLN A 95 9.80 -8.54 4.45
CA GLN A 95 10.33 -8.55 5.81
C GLN A 95 9.47 -7.73 6.78
N ALA A 96 9.01 -6.56 6.34
CA ALA A 96 8.11 -5.72 7.14
C ALA A 96 6.79 -6.44 7.46
N GLY A 97 6.25 -7.22 6.51
CA GLY A 97 5.09 -8.08 6.69
C GLY A 97 5.26 -9.08 7.83
N VAL A 98 6.38 -9.82 7.83
CA VAL A 98 6.71 -10.80 8.89
C VAL A 98 6.87 -10.13 10.25
N VAL A 99 7.51 -8.97 10.30
CA VAL A 99 7.67 -8.21 11.55
C VAL A 99 6.32 -7.74 12.08
N MET A 100 5.40 -7.31 11.20
CA MET A 100 4.03 -6.95 11.59
C MET A 100 3.26 -8.15 12.14
N ASP A 101 3.36 -9.31 11.48
CA ASP A 101 2.72 -10.54 11.96
C ASP A 101 3.18 -10.88 13.37
N ARG A 102 4.49 -10.79 13.62
CA ARG A 102 5.06 -11.01 14.95
C ARG A 102 4.54 -10.00 15.98
N ALA A 103 4.56 -8.72 15.67
CA ALA A 103 4.09 -7.67 16.58
C ALA A 103 2.59 -7.82 16.91
N LEU A 104 1.78 -8.27 15.95
CA LEU A 104 0.36 -8.55 16.15
C LEU A 104 0.14 -9.78 17.03
N LEU A 105 0.95 -10.83 16.86
CA LEU A 105 0.89 -12.03 17.70
C LEU A 105 1.29 -11.72 19.15
N GLU A 106 2.39 -10.99 19.35
CA GLU A 106 2.86 -10.58 20.68
C GLU A 106 1.78 -9.77 21.42
N ARG A 107 1.15 -8.80 20.75
CA ARG A 107 0.02 -8.03 21.33
C ARG A 107 -1.15 -8.90 21.78
N ARG A 108 -1.56 -9.89 20.97
CA ARG A 108 -2.68 -10.79 21.31
C ARG A 108 -2.35 -11.66 22.52
N LEU A 109 -1.10 -12.11 22.64
CA LEU A 109 -0.65 -12.88 23.79
C LEU A 109 -0.71 -12.04 25.07
N ASP A 110 -0.25 -10.80 25.03
CA ASP A 110 -0.28 -9.89 26.18
C ASP A 110 -1.72 -9.58 26.64
N GLU A 111 -2.63 -9.32 25.69
CA GLU A 111 -4.06 -9.10 25.97
C GLU A 111 -4.74 -10.34 26.60
N SER A 112 -4.30 -11.55 26.21
CA SER A 112 -4.84 -12.80 26.74
C SER A 112 -4.38 -13.08 28.17
N LYS A 113 -3.12 -12.78 28.50
CA LYS A 113 -2.56 -12.92 29.85
C LYS A 113 -3.22 -11.96 30.83
N ALA A 114 -3.35 -10.68 30.45
CA ALA A 114 -4.00 -9.66 31.26
C ALA A 114 -5.46 -10.00 31.63
N ARG A 115 -6.17 -10.74 30.77
CA ARG A 115 -7.55 -11.19 31.04
C ARG A 115 -7.62 -12.39 32.00
N THR A 116 -6.54 -13.14 32.11
CA THR A 116 -6.45 -14.32 32.97
C THR A 116 -6.03 -13.91 34.38
N ASP A 117 -5.12 -12.95 34.50
CA ASP A 117 -4.62 -12.42 35.78
C ASP A 117 -5.63 -11.50 36.50
N GLY A 118 -6.60 -10.91 35.78
CA GLY A 118 -7.67 -10.08 36.36
C GLY A 118 -8.88 -10.87 36.89
N LYS A 119 -8.80 -12.21 36.95
CA LYS A 119 -9.85 -13.11 37.47
C LYS A 119 -9.51 -13.76 38.81
N GLU A 120 -8.38 -13.40 39.43
CA GLU A 120 -8.00 -13.83 40.78
C GLU A 120 -8.32 -12.78 41.85
#